data_AF-A0A420RB72-F1
#
_entry.id   AF-A0A420RB72-F1
#
_cell.length_a   1.000
_cell.length_b   1.000
_cell.length_c   1.000
_cell.angle_alpha   90.00
_cell.angle_beta   90.00
_cell.angle_gamma   90.00
#
_symmetry.space_group_name_H-M   'P 1'
#
loop_
_entity.id
_entity.type
_entity.pdbx_description
1 polymer ?
#
loop_
_entity_poly.entity_id
_entity_poly.type
_entity_poly.pdbx_seq_one_letter_code
_entity_poly.pdbx_strand_id
1 'polypeptide(L)'
;MASDLVEEVTPQETESQLVVMFKTASPVKVNGRGLEVASENIAPVQAVLNRHHASLKLLFGQDEKRLRREQEEVLKTSIEEGELSAPPEGQPGEERSGESARGNLPDMASFYYVDGRVENLESLATELNEQDLVEAAYIAPPASLPLLVQPFVSPHDMDVPPLTPNFEARQVYLGPAPAGIDAKYAHTIPGGKGAGMKVVDCEWGWRFTHEDLRMLQGGVIAGTNSTDINYVNHGTAVSGVISGDVNNFGILGIAPDSVFYGSSFVGQSVAVAIKAAADKLRRGDVILLEVHRPGPKSPNPLQGQKCHRKIVLKTPHQGRPSKRALDPGT
;
A
#
# COMPACT_ATOMS: atom_id res chain seq x y z
N MET A 1 -37.40 5.57 -6.98
CA MET A 1 -36.72 6.49 -6.05
C MET A 1 -35.34 6.72 -6.63
N ALA A 2 -35.09 7.94 -7.09
CA ALA A 2 -33.79 8.29 -7.65
C ALA A 2 -32.75 8.26 -6.53
N SER A 3 -31.54 7.81 -6.84
CA SER A 3 -30.43 7.75 -5.91
C SER A 3 -29.96 9.17 -5.63
N ASP A 4 -30.31 9.71 -4.46
CA ASP A 4 -29.97 11.06 -3.99
C ASP A 4 -28.51 11.14 -3.48
N LEU A 5 -27.56 10.76 -4.33
CA LEU A 5 -26.13 10.75 -4.01
C LEU A 5 -25.41 11.74 -4.93
N VAL A 6 -24.64 12.67 -4.34
CA VAL A 6 -23.80 13.62 -5.09
C VAL A 6 -22.36 13.13 -5.02
N GLU A 7 -21.74 12.88 -6.18
CA GLU A 7 -20.30 12.62 -6.27
C GLU A 7 -19.56 13.96 -6.14
N GLU A 8 -18.81 14.15 -5.06
CA GLU A 8 -17.91 15.29 -4.93
C GLU A 8 -16.48 14.83 -5.21
N VAL A 9 -15.85 15.42 -6.23
CA VAL A 9 -14.45 15.15 -6.57
C VAL A 9 -13.58 15.82 -5.51
N THR A 10 -12.82 15.03 -4.75
CA THR A 10 -12.00 15.47 -3.63
C THR A 10 -10.84 16.38 -4.07
N PRO A 11 -10.40 17.36 -3.24
CA PRO A 11 -9.29 18.25 -3.55
C PRO A 11 -7.96 17.51 -3.71
N GLN A 12 -7.05 18.19 -4.41
CA GLN A 12 -5.86 17.72 -5.14
C GLN A 12 -5.05 16.58 -4.49
N GLU A 13 -5.42 15.36 -4.87
CA GLU A 13 -4.56 14.33 -5.47
C GLU A 13 -3.04 14.60 -5.41
N THR A 14 -2.26 13.69 -4.81
CA THR A 14 -0.79 13.76 -4.93
C THR A 14 -0.40 13.85 -6.41
N GLU A 15 0.63 14.59 -6.79
CA GLU A 15 1.02 14.62 -8.22
C GLU A 15 1.35 13.22 -8.77
N SER A 16 1.07 13.00 -10.06
CA SER A 16 1.53 11.82 -10.78
C SER A 16 3.05 11.70 -10.66
N GLN A 17 3.54 10.48 -10.45
CA GLN A 17 4.96 10.25 -10.22
C GLN A 17 5.49 9.18 -11.18
N LEU A 18 6.54 9.49 -11.95
CA LEU A 18 7.21 8.49 -12.79
C LEU A 18 8.16 7.65 -11.95
N VAL A 19 7.85 6.37 -11.80
CA VAL A 19 8.67 5.36 -11.13
C VAL A 19 9.56 4.66 -12.15
N VAL A 20 10.82 4.44 -11.80
CA VAL A 20 11.83 3.76 -12.63
C VAL A 20 12.42 2.61 -11.82
N MET A 21 12.41 1.42 -12.42
CA MET A 21 12.97 0.19 -11.88
C MET A 21 14.17 -0.24 -12.72
N PHE A 22 15.30 -0.56 -12.08
CA PHE A 22 16.50 -1.06 -12.76
C PHE A 22 16.63 -2.59 -12.61
N LYS A 23 17.07 -3.28 -13.67
CA LYS A 23 17.13 -4.77 -13.74
C LYS A 23 18.13 -5.41 -12.78
N THR A 24 19.17 -4.69 -12.40
CA THR A 24 20.18 -5.19 -11.46
C THR A 24 20.12 -4.40 -10.16
N ALA A 25 20.45 -5.09 -9.07
CA ALA A 25 20.54 -4.51 -7.73
C ALA A 25 21.58 -3.40 -7.62
N SER A 26 22.52 -3.25 -8.57
CA SER A 26 23.66 -2.33 -8.42
C SER A 26 24.32 -1.82 -9.73
N PRO A 27 23.59 -1.21 -10.69
CA PRO A 27 24.23 -0.49 -11.80
C PRO A 27 24.34 1.02 -11.57
N VAL A 28 23.60 1.56 -10.61
CA VAL A 28 23.34 3.00 -10.49
C VAL A 28 23.38 3.40 -9.01
N LYS A 29 24.26 4.34 -8.67
CA LYS A 29 24.23 5.02 -7.37
C LYS A 29 23.63 6.40 -7.49
N VAL A 30 22.53 6.73 -6.80
CA VAL A 30 22.07 8.13 -6.80
C VAL A 30 22.79 8.95 -5.74
N ASN A 31 23.50 10.00 -6.15
CA ASN A 31 24.02 11.04 -5.26
C ASN A 31 23.28 12.37 -5.47
N GLY A 32 23.53 13.36 -4.62
CA GLY A 32 22.89 14.69 -4.72
C GLY A 32 23.18 15.49 -6.00
N ARG A 33 23.89 14.91 -6.98
CA ARG A 33 24.25 15.50 -8.29
C ARG A 33 23.91 14.61 -9.50
N GLY A 34 23.37 13.40 -9.32
CA GLY A 34 23.01 12.49 -10.43
C GLY A 34 23.31 11.01 -10.16
N LEU A 35 23.37 10.21 -11.24
CA LEU A 35 23.74 8.79 -11.19
C LEU A 35 25.28 8.62 -11.20
N GLU A 36 25.80 7.86 -10.25
CA GLU A 36 27.18 7.37 -10.17
C GLU A 36 27.29 5.93 -10.70
N VAL A 37 28.41 5.65 -11.36
CA VAL A 37 28.69 4.36 -12.00
C VAL A 37 28.76 3.25 -10.95
N ALA A 38 27.90 2.24 -11.06
CA ALA A 38 28.15 0.95 -10.45
C ALA A 38 28.29 -0.08 -11.58
N SER A 39 29.51 -0.61 -11.79
CA SER A 39 29.89 -1.70 -12.72
C SER A 39 29.44 -1.68 -14.20
N GLU A 40 28.41 -0.93 -14.59
CA GLU A 40 27.73 -0.93 -15.88
C GLU A 40 27.68 0.49 -16.48
N ASN A 41 27.50 0.58 -17.80
CA ASN A 41 27.48 1.85 -18.51
C ASN A 41 26.14 2.58 -18.34
N ILE A 42 26.08 3.54 -17.43
CA ILE A 42 24.90 4.37 -17.16
C ILE A 42 24.69 5.52 -18.16
N ALA A 43 25.64 5.76 -19.08
CA ALA A 43 25.59 6.91 -19.99
C ALA A 43 24.31 7.00 -20.84
N PRO A 44 23.73 5.89 -21.36
CA PRO A 44 22.48 5.95 -22.12
C PRO A 44 21.30 6.48 -21.27
N VAL A 45 21.15 6.00 -20.04
CA VAL A 45 20.11 6.45 -19.11
C VAL A 45 20.34 7.92 -18.72
N GLN A 46 21.58 8.29 -18.41
CA GLN A 46 21.92 9.68 -18.06
C GLN A 46 21.65 10.64 -19.24
N ALA A 47 21.87 10.19 -20.49
CA ALA A 47 21.55 10.98 -21.67
C ALA A 47 20.04 11.23 -21.81
N VAL A 48 19.20 10.23 -21.53
CA VAL A 48 17.73 10.39 -21.49
C VAL A 48 17.34 11.39 -20.41
N LEU A 49 17.82 11.22 -19.18
CA LEU A 49 17.52 12.13 -18.06
C LEU A 49 17.93 13.57 -18.36
N ASN A 50 19.12 13.77 -18.93
CA ASN A 50 19.62 15.11 -19.30
C ASN A 50 18.75 15.77 -20.39
N ARG A 51 18.28 15.02 -21.40
CA ARG A 51 17.37 15.55 -22.44
C ARG A 51 16.06 16.05 -21.86
N HIS A 52 15.55 15.38 -20.82
CA HIS A 52 14.30 15.71 -20.15
C HIS A 52 14.48 16.61 -18.93
N HIS A 53 15.71 17.09 -18.66
CA HIS A 53 16.06 17.85 -17.46
C HIS A 53 15.60 17.17 -16.15
N ALA A 54 15.61 15.84 -16.14
CA ALA A 54 15.12 15.01 -15.07
C ALA A 54 16.25 14.53 -14.15
N SER A 55 15.91 14.29 -12.88
CA SER A 55 16.78 13.61 -11.92
C SER A 55 16.06 12.45 -11.27
N LEU A 56 16.80 11.53 -10.64
CA LEU A 56 16.21 10.38 -9.94
C LEU A 56 16.49 10.50 -8.45
N LYS A 57 15.53 10.07 -7.64
CA LYS A 57 15.66 9.84 -6.19
C LYS A 57 15.15 8.46 -5.83
N LEU A 58 15.69 7.87 -4.77
CA LEU A 58 15.26 6.55 -4.29
C LEU A 58 13.79 6.60 -3.86
N LEU A 59 13.02 5.60 -4.32
CA LEU A 59 11.58 5.54 -4.09
C LEU A 59 11.23 5.41 -2.60
N PHE A 60 12.01 4.61 -1.87
CA PHE A 60 11.83 4.34 -0.44
C PHE A 60 12.65 5.28 0.46
N GLY A 61 13.16 6.38 -0.10
CA GLY A 61 13.82 7.44 0.65
C GLY A 61 15.31 7.22 0.89
N GLN A 62 15.67 6.56 1.98
CA GLN A 62 17.03 6.48 2.55
C GLN A 62 18.12 6.06 1.55
N ASP A 63 19.40 6.20 1.93
CA ASP A 63 20.52 5.76 1.09
C ASP A 63 20.49 4.24 0.79
N GLU A 64 21.00 3.85 -0.39
CA GLU A 64 20.94 2.46 -0.86
C GLU A 64 21.56 1.44 0.10
N LYS A 65 22.68 1.79 0.75
CA LYS A 65 23.36 0.87 1.67
C LYS A 65 22.47 0.58 2.87
N ARG A 66 21.77 1.60 3.34
CA ARG A 66 20.82 1.46 4.43
C ARG A 66 19.60 0.63 4.02
N LEU A 67 19.01 0.89 2.85
CA LEU A 67 17.89 0.10 2.33
C LEU A 67 18.23 -1.39 2.19
N ARG A 68 19.39 -1.71 1.59
CA ARG A 68 19.84 -3.10 1.44
C ARG A 68 20.11 -3.76 2.78
N ARG A 69 20.78 -3.07 3.71
CA ARG A 69 21.03 -3.61 5.06
C ARG A 69 19.72 -3.92 5.78
N GLU A 70 18.76 -3.00 5.75
CA GLU A 70 17.45 -3.22 6.37
C GLU A 70 16.70 -4.39 5.74
N GLN A 71 16.72 -4.50 4.40
CA GLN A 71 16.10 -5.62 3.68
C GLN A 71 16.76 -6.96 4.01
N GLU A 72 18.10 -7.01 4.09
CA GLU A 72 18.85 -8.20 4.49
C GLU A 72 18.52 -8.65 5.92
N GLU A 73 18.42 -7.72 6.88
CA GLU A 73 18.07 -8.04 8.26
C GLU A 73 16.64 -8.60 8.37
N VAL A 74 15.69 -8.05 7.60
CA VAL A 74 14.31 -8.59 7.53
C VAL A 74 14.30 -9.99 6.93
N LEU A 75 15.08 -10.23 5.86
CA LEU A 75 15.20 -11.55 5.23
C LEU A 75 15.81 -12.58 6.19
N LYS A 76 16.89 -12.22 6.91
CA LYS A 76 17.52 -13.08 7.92
C LYS A 76 16.55 -13.44 9.04
N THR A 77 15.88 -12.44 9.62
CA THR A 77 14.88 -12.64 10.68
C THR A 77 13.76 -13.56 10.21
N SER A 78 13.30 -13.38 8.97
CA SER A 78 12.25 -14.22 8.37
C SER A 78 12.70 -15.68 8.17
N ILE A 79 13.98 -15.91 7.86
CA ILE A 79 14.58 -17.24 7.75
C ILE A 79 14.68 -17.88 9.13
N GLU A 80 15.25 -17.18 10.10
CA GLU A 80 15.41 -17.68 11.48
C GLU A 80 14.07 -18.04 12.11
N GLU A 81 13.04 -17.19 11.97
CA GLU A 81 11.69 -17.49 12.44
C GLU A 81 11.01 -18.63 11.67
N GLY A 82 11.27 -18.74 10.36
CA GLY A 82 10.77 -19.83 9.53
C GLY A 82 11.38 -21.19 9.89
N GLU A 83 12.64 -21.20 10.32
CA GLU A 83 13.33 -22.38 10.82
C GLU A 83 12.88 -22.75 12.25
N LEU A 84 12.63 -21.77 13.11
CA LEU A 84 12.11 -21.97 14.48
C LEU A 84 10.64 -22.42 14.52
N SER A 85 9.85 -22.09 13.49
CA SER A 85 8.44 -22.49 13.37
C SER A 85 8.23 -23.77 12.56
N ALA A 86 9.30 -24.40 12.06
CA ALA A 86 9.21 -25.70 11.39
C ALA A 86 8.81 -26.79 12.41
N PRO A 87 7.69 -27.51 12.19
CA PRO A 87 7.35 -28.63 13.04
C PRO A 87 8.39 -29.76 12.89
N PRO A 88 8.65 -30.54 13.95
CA PRO A 88 9.49 -31.74 13.82
C PRO A 88 8.81 -32.71 12.85
N GLU A 89 9.62 -33.29 11.94
CA GLU A 89 9.24 -34.13 10.80
C GLU A 89 7.90 -34.88 10.95
N GLY A 90 6.93 -34.55 10.09
CA GLY A 90 5.61 -35.17 10.09
C GLY A 90 4.84 -35.04 8.77
N GLN A 91 4.87 -36.14 8.00
CA GLN A 91 4.04 -36.54 6.85
C GLN A 91 4.30 -35.91 5.46
N PRO A 92 4.60 -36.75 4.43
CA PRO A 92 4.72 -36.32 3.06
C PRO A 92 3.33 -36.20 2.42
N GLY A 93 2.90 -35.00 2.07
CA GLY A 93 1.63 -34.83 1.35
C GLY A 93 1.14 -33.40 1.12
N GLU A 94 1.60 -32.41 1.87
CA GLU A 94 1.21 -31.01 1.63
C GLU A 94 2.25 -30.30 0.77
N GLU A 95 1.90 -30.02 -0.48
CA GLU A 95 2.66 -29.11 -1.33
C GLU A 95 2.80 -27.76 -0.62
N ARG A 96 4.04 -27.45 -0.23
CA ARG A 96 4.45 -26.17 0.34
C ARG A 96 4.13 -25.04 -0.63
N SER A 97 2.99 -24.37 -0.45
CA SER A 97 2.67 -23.12 -1.17
C SER A 97 3.62 -21.96 -0.78
N GLY A 98 4.40 -22.11 0.30
CA GLY A 98 5.39 -21.11 0.74
C GLY A 98 6.73 -21.10 -0.03
N GLU A 99 6.99 -22.09 -0.88
CA GLU A 99 8.26 -22.15 -1.63
C GLU A 99 8.25 -21.22 -2.86
N SER A 100 7.07 -20.85 -3.38
CA SER A 100 6.95 -19.93 -4.53
C SER A 100 7.05 -18.44 -4.16
N ALA A 101 6.76 -18.07 -2.90
CA ALA A 101 6.94 -16.71 -2.38
C ALA A 101 8.41 -16.39 -2.02
N ARG A 102 9.31 -17.39 -2.06
CA ARG A 102 10.76 -17.21 -1.95
C ARG A 102 11.42 -16.73 -3.25
N GLY A 103 10.63 -16.48 -4.30
CA GLY A 103 11.13 -15.86 -5.53
C GLY A 103 11.79 -14.51 -5.20
N ASN A 104 13.03 -14.32 -5.68
CA ASN A 104 13.89 -13.15 -5.44
C ASN A 104 13.08 -11.87 -5.19
N LEU A 105 12.95 -11.48 -3.92
CA LEU A 105 12.40 -10.18 -3.57
C LEU A 105 13.25 -9.12 -4.27
N PRO A 106 12.64 -8.19 -5.06
CA PRO A 106 13.38 -7.14 -5.71
C PRO A 106 14.18 -6.31 -4.70
N ASP A 107 15.40 -5.93 -5.05
CA ASP A 107 16.20 -5.02 -4.23
C ASP A 107 15.48 -3.67 -4.13
N MET A 108 15.17 -3.23 -2.90
CA MET A 108 14.50 -1.94 -2.69
C MET A 108 15.33 -0.77 -3.22
N ALA A 109 16.66 -0.91 -3.31
CA ALA A 109 17.55 0.08 -3.89
C ALA A 109 17.52 0.13 -5.44
N SER A 110 16.75 -0.73 -6.11
CA SER A 110 16.54 -0.68 -7.55
C SER A 110 15.36 0.21 -7.98
N PHE A 111 14.63 0.79 -7.03
CA PHE A 111 13.44 1.61 -7.29
C PHE A 111 13.70 3.09 -7.09
N TYR A 112 13.37 3.86 -8.11
CA TYR A 112 13.55 5.30 -8.14
C TYR A 112 12.28 5.99 -8.57
N TYR A 113 12.17 7.27 -8.25
CA TYR A 113 11.20 8.17 -8.85
C TYR A 113 11.91 9.35 -9.52
N VAL A 114 11.28 9.90 -10.55
CA VAL A 114 11.76 11.12 -11.19
C VAL A 114 11.43 12.32 -10.32
N ASP A 115 12.47 13.06 -9.93
CA ASP A 115 12.38 14.23 -9.09
C ASP A 115 12.44 15.52 -9.92
N GLY A 116 11.52 16.44 -9.62
CA GLY A 116 11.38 17.72 -10.30
C GLY A 116 10.28 17.74 -11.35
N ARG A 117 10.09 18.92 -11.96
CA ARG A 117 9.12 19.12 -13.04
C ARG A 117 9.70 18.63 -14.36
N VAL A 118 9.08 17.60 -14.93
CA VAL A 118 9.34 17.13 -16.29
C VAL A 118 8.17 17.53 -17.17
N GLU A 119 8.45 18.11 -18.34
CA GLU A 119 7.42 18.62 -19.24
C GLU A 119 6.51 17.52 -19.79
N ASN A 120 7.06 16.33 -20.02
CA ASN A 120 6.34 15.19 -20.61
C ASN A 120 6.82 13.87 -19.97
N LEU A 121 6.12 13.44 -18.92
CA LEU A 121 6.44 12.20 -18.20
C LEU A 121 6.27 10.95 -19.08
N GLU A 122 5.40 11.00 -20.08
CA GLU A 122 5.11 9.88 -20.98
C GLU A 122 6.26 9.63 -21.96
N SER A 123 6.81 10.69 -22.54
CA SER A 123 7.99 10.62 -23.41
C SER A 123 9.19 10.13 -22.61
N LEU A 124 9.41 10.69 -21.42
CA LEU A 124 10.48 10.25 -20.54
C LEU A 124 10.34 8.76 -20.17
N ALA A 125 9.14 8.32 -19.76
CA ALA A 125 8.88 6.92 -19.48
C ALA A 125 9.15 6.03 -20.70
N THR A 126 8.70 6.43 -21.88
CA THR A 126 8.91 5.67 -23.12
C THR A 126 10.40 5.50 -23.43
N GLU A 127 11.17 6.59 -23.43
CA GLU A 127 12.62 6.57 -23.71
C GLU A 127 13.41 5.81 -22.64
N LEU A 128 13.00 5.87 -21.37
CA LEU A 128 13.62 5.09 -20.30
C LEU A 128 13.38 3.58 -20.48
N ASN A 129 12.18 3.17 -20.90
CA ASN A 129 11.88 1.75 -21.17
C ASN A 129 12.65 1.16 -22.36
N GLU A 130 13.23 2.00 -23.22
CA GLU A 130 14.11 1.55 -24.30
C GLU A 130 15.55 1.27 -23.83
N GLN A 131 15.91 1.65 -22.60
CA GLN A 131 17.26 1.47 -22.08
C GLN A 131 17.47 0.06 -21.53
N ASP A 132 18.63 -0.54 -21.83
CA ASP A 132 18.96 -1.90 -21.39
C ASP A 132 19.00 -2.06 -19.87
N LEU A 133 19.38 -1.01 -19.12
CA LEU A 133 19.44 -1.05 -17.66
C LEU A 133 18.05 -0.96 -16.99
N VAL A 134 17.05 -0.42 -17.68
CA VAL A 134 15.72 -0.18 -17.12
C VAL A 134 14.87 -1.44 -17.28
N GLU A 135 14.33 -1.93 -16.17
CA GLU A 135 13.36 -3.02 -16.14
C GLU A 135 11.98 -2.51 -16.51
N ALA A 136 11.58 -1.40 -15.90
CA ALA A 136 10.32 -0.73 -16.17
C ALA A 136 10.40 0.75 -15.79
N ALA A 137 9.75 1.62 -16.57
CA ALA A 137 9.43 2.98 -16.18
C ALA A 137 7.92 3.22 -16.37
N TYR A 138 7.21 3.63 -15.32
CA TYR A 138 5.76 3.80 -15.37
C TYR A 138 5.29 5.00 -14.54
N ILE A 139 4.25 5.67 -15.02
CA ILE A 139 3.62 6.78 -14.31
C ILE A 139 2.64 6.17 -13.31
N ALA A 140 2.93 6.37 -12.02
CA ALA A 140 2.01 6.09 -10.95
C ALA A 140 0.99 7.24 -10.88
N PRO A 141 -0.33 6.97 -11.04
CA PRO A 141 -1.36 7.98 -10.96
C PRO A 141 -1.38 8.65 -9.59
N PRO A 142 -2.01 9.83 -9.47
CA PRO A 142 -2.29 10.43 -8.19
C PRO A 142 -2.97 9.50 -7.20
N ALA A 143 -2.61 9.68 -5.93
CA ALA A 143 -3.31 9.09 -4.79
C ALA A 143 -4.47 10.01 -4.37
N SER A 144 -5.64 9.42 -4.16
CA SER A 144 -6.84 10.09 -3.66
C SER A 144 -7.53 9.28 -2.56
N LEU A 145 -8.43 9.95 -1.83
CA LEU A 145 -9.38 9.27 -0.95
C LEU A 145 -10.34 8.42 -1.77
N PRO A 146 -10.92 7.34 -1.18
CA PRO A 146 -12.07 6.68 -1.80
C PRO A 146 -13.18 7.69 -2.05
N LEU A 147 -13.98 7.44 -3.09
CA LEU A 147 -15.16 8.23 -3.38
C LEU A 147 -16.08 8.22 -2.16
N LEU A 148 -16.25 9.40 -1.55
CA LEU A 148 -17.15 9.57 -0.43
C LEU A 148 -18.56 9.86 -0.96
N VAL A 149 -19.48 8.95 -0.67
CA VAL A 149 -20.91 9.20 -0.89
C VAL A 149 -21.43 9.94 0.34
N GLN A 150 -21.51 11.27 0.25
CA GLN A 150 -22.02 12.11 1.34
C GLN A 150 -23.55 12.03 1.42
N PRO A 151 -24.15 11.99 2.62
CA PRO A 151 -25.57 12.27 2.79
C PRO A 151 -25.87 13.75 2.47
N PHE A 152 -27.07 14.03 1.96
CA PHE A 152 -27.51 15.37 1.52
C PHE A 152 -27.54 16.46 2.61
N VAL A 153 -27.43 16.08 3.89
CA VAL A 153 -27.46 17.01 5.03
C VAL A 153 -26.06 17.10 5.63
N SER A 154 -25.48 18.30 5.61
CA SER A 154 -24.21 18.55 6.26
C SER A 154 -24.36 18.33 7.77
N PRO A 155 -23.47 17.55 8.42
CA PRO A 155 -23.45 17.42 9.88
C PRO A 155 -23.35 18.76 10.62
N HIS A 156 -22.87 19.82 9.94
CA HIS A 156 -22.81 21.18 10.50
C HIS A 156 -24.17 21.83 10.77
N ASP A 157 -25.24 21.35 10.12
CA ASP A 157 -26.58 21.92 10.26
C ASP A 157 -27.44 21.21 11.31
N MET A 158 -26.85 20.26 12.05
CA MET A 158 -27.54 19.43 13.04
C MET A 158 -27.22 19.90 14.47
N ASP A 159 -28.23 19.93 15.34
CA ASP A 159 -28.03 20.12 16.77
C ASP A 159 -27.21 18.96 17.34
N VAL A 160 -26.04 19.27 17.91
CA VAL A 160 -25.16 18.29 18.54
C VAL A 160 -25.61 18.09 19.99
N PRO A 161 -25.97 16.85 20.39
CA PRO A 161 -26.31 16.56 21.78
C PRO A 161 -25.16 16.93 22.73
N PRO A 162 -25.45 17.36 23.98
CA PRO A 162 -24.41 17.73 24.95
C PRO A 162 -23.55 16.54 25.40
N LEU A 163 -24.03 15.31 25.20
CA LEU A 163 -23.29 14.07 25.38
C LEU A 163 -23.47 13.22 24.14
N THR A 164 -22.37 12.72 23.60
CA THR A 164 -22.36 11.80 22.46
C THR A 164 -23.12 10.52 22.82
N PRO A 165 -24.14 10.11 22.05
CA PRO A 165 -24.84 8.84 22.27
C PRO A 165 -23.93 7.63 22.00
N ASN A 166 -24.31 6.46 22.50
CA ASN A 166 -23.73 5.19 22.05
C ASN A 166 -24.35 4.78 20.69
N PHE A 167 -23.51 4.51 19.70
CA PHE A 167 -23.87 4.12 18.35
C PHE A 167 -23.55 2.65 18.03
N GLU A 168 -23.09 1.83 18.98
CA GLU A 168 -22.74 0.42 18.76
C GLU A 168 -23.87 -0.41 18.14
N ALA A 169 -25.12 -0.10 18.49
CA ALA A 169 -26.29 -0.74 17.91
C ALA A 169 -26.43 -0.51 16.40
N ARG A 170 -25.77 0.52 15.86
CA ARG A 170 -25.74 0.86 14.42
C ARG A 170 -24.53 0.28 13.70
N GLN A 171 -23.54 -0.25 14.41
CA GLN A 171 -22.33 -0.85 13.84
C GLN A 171 -22.56 -2.29 13.40
N VAL A 172 -23.45 -2.47 12.40
CA VAL A 172 -23.83 -3.79 11.87
C VAL A 172 -22.63 -4.60 11.37
N TYR A 173 -21.58 -3.92 10.91
CA TYR A 173 -20.35 -4.54 10.42
C TYR A 173 -19.58 -5.34 11.48
N LEU A 174 -19.81 -5.09 12.78
CA LEU A 174 -19.18 -5.86 13.86
C LEU A 174 -19.84 -7.24 14.06
N GLY A 175 -21.07 -7.42 13.58
CA GLY A 175 -21.81 -8.69 13.66
C GLY A 175 -21.35 -9.71 12.60
N PRO A 176 -21.93 -10.92 12.57
CA PRO A 176 -21.55 -11.96 11.62
C PRO A 176 -21.93 -11.65 10.17
N ALA A 177 -21.35 -12.40 9.24
CA ALA A 177 -21.73 -12.40 7.84
C ALA A 177 -23.25 -12.69 7.67
N PRO A 178 -23.91 -12.15 6.62
CA PRO A 178 -23.33 -11.43 5.48
C PRO A 178 -23.15 -9.92 5.69
N ALA A 179 -23.66 -9.34 6.78
CA ALA A 179 -23.63 -7.89 7.00
C ALA A 179 -22.33 -7.40 7.67
N GLY A 180 -21.59 -8.29 8.34
CA GLY A 180 -20.35 -7.95 9.02
C GLY A 180 -19.31 -9.06 8.99
N ILE A 181 -18.28 -8.89 9.82
CA ILE A 181 -17.05 -9.71 9.85
C ILE A 181 -16.92 -10.59 11.09
N ASP A 182 -17.97 -10.65 11.91
CA ASP A 182 -18.02 -11.38 13.19
C ASP A 182 -16.95 -10.97 14.22
N ALA A 183 -16.60 -9.68 14.25
CA ALA A 183 -15.63 -9.12 15.20
C ALA A 183 -16.05 -9.38 16.66
N LYS A 184 -17.36 -9.33 16.95
CA LYS A 184 -17.90 -9.63 18.29
C LYS A 184 -17.63 -11.06 18.74
N TYR A 185 -17.65 -12.03 17.83
CA TYR A 185 -17.23 -13.40 18.15
C TYR A 185 -15.73 -13.45 18.43
N ALA A 186 -14.90 -12.81 17.59
CA ALA A 186 -13.45 -12.73 17.81
C ALA A 186 -13.11 -12.14 19.19
N HIS A 187 -13.86 -11.13 19.66
CA HIS A 187 -13.67 -10.53 20.99
C HIS A 187 -13.84 -11.51 22.16
N THR A 188 -14.48 -12.66 21.95
CA THR A 188 -14.62 -13.73 22.96
C THR A 188 -13.37 -14.62 23.06
N ILE A 189 -12.46 -14.52 22.09
CA ILE A 189 -11.23 -15.30 22.00
C ILE A 189 -10.06 -14.45 22.54
N PRO A 190 -9.16 -15.02 23.36
CA PRO A 190 -7.96 -14.31 23.81
C PRO A 190 -7.17 -13.70 22.64
N GLY A 191 -6.89 -12.39 22.72
CA GLY A 191 -6.20 -11.64 21.66
C GLY A 191 -7.10 -11.17 20.52
N GLY A 192 -8.36 -11.61 20.43
CA GLY A 192 -9.27 -11.25 19.34
C GLY A 192 -9.74 -9.79 19.33
N LYS A 193 -9.41 -9.02 20.38
CA LYS A 193 -9.55 -7.55 20.42
C LYS A 193 -8.30 -6.80 19.93
N GLY A 194 -7.24 -7.50 19.52
CA GLY A 194 -6.00 -6.90 19.03
C GLY A 194 -4.95 -6.60 20.11
N ALA A 195 -5.11 -7.11 21.33
CA ALA A 195 -4.17 -6.87 22.43
C ALA A 195 -2.73 -7.23 22.03
N GLY A 196 -1.82 -6.26 22.13
CA GLY A 196 -0.40 -6.41 21.78
C GLY A 196 -0.06 -6.23 20.30
N MET A 197 -1.07 -6.04 19.45
CA MET A 197 -0.91 -5.73 18.03
C MET A 197 -0.77 -4.23 17.81
N LYS A 198 -0.10 -3.86 16.72
CA LYS A 198 -0.10 -2.51 16.18
C LYS A 198 -0.84 -2.47 14.86
N VAL A 199 -1.56 -1.39 14.62
CA VAL A 199 -2.10 -1.04 13.31
C VAL A 199 -1.47 0.29 12.92
N VAL A 200 -0.82 0.34 11.76
CA VAL A 200 -0.37 1.60 11.16
C VAL A 200 -1.24 1.87 9.94
N ASP A 201 -1.97 2.96 10.02
CA ASP A 201 -2.80 3.47 8.96
C ASP A 201 -2.03 4.46 8.09
N CYS A 202 -1.95 4.20 6.79
CA CYS A 202 -1.25 5.03 5.82
C CYS A 202 -2.24 5.88 5.03
N GLU A 203 -2.39 7.15 5.44
CA GLU A 203 -3.23 8.15 4.75
C GLU A 203 -2.75 9.58 4.99
N TRP A 204 -3.63 10.57 5.17
CA TRP A 204 -3.24 11.99 5.20
C TRP A 204 -3.40 12.63 6.58
N GLY A 205 -4.42 12.30 7.36
CA GLY A 205 -4.57 12.94 8.67
C GLY A 205 -5.62 12.35 9.61
N TRP A 206 -5.45 12.67 10.90
CA TRP A 206 -6.25 12.13 12.00
C TRP A 206 -6.47 13.17 13.10
N ARG A 207 -7.50 12.98 13.91
CA ARG A 207 -7.74 13.71 15.17
C ARG A 207 -7.47 12.80 16.37
N PHE A 208 -6.21 12.70 16.79
CA PHE A 208 -5.81 11.95 18.00
C PHE A 208 -6.27 12.58 19.33
N THR A 209 -7.03 13.68 19.27
CA THR A 209 -7.68 14.32 20.43
C THR A 209 -9.19 14.04 20.48
N HIS A 210 -9.71 13.19 19.59
CA HIS A 210 -11.12 12.82 19.57
C HIS A 210 -11.54 12.19 20.91
N GLU A 211 -12.77 12.47 21.35
CA GLU A 211 -13.23 12.07 22.69
C GLU A 211 -13.33 10.56 22.89
N ASP A 212 -13.55 9.84 21.80
CA ASP A 212 -13.78 8.39 21.74
C ASP A 212 -12.57 7.59 21.20
N LEU A 213 -11.43 8.28 21.01
CA LEU A 213 -10.17 7.72 20.51
C LEU A 213 -9.02 8.25 21.35
N ARG A 214 -9.03 7.92 22.64
CA ARG A 214 -8.00 8.36 23.60
C ARG A 214 -7.13 7.21 24.06
N MET A 215 -7.63 5.98 23.98
CA MET A 215 -6.91 4.80 24.41
C MET A 215 -6.08 4.26 23.25
N LEU A 216 -4.84 3.86 23.57
CA LEU A 216 -3.95 3.16 22.64
C LEU A 216 -3.72 3.90 21.30
N GLN A 217 -3.83 5.22 21.31
CA GLN A 217 -3.50 6.08 20.17
C GLN A 217 -2.01 6.48 20.22
N GLY A 218 -1.25 6.01 19.25
CA GLY A 218 0.18 6.21 19.15
C GLY A 218 0.60 7.46 18.35
N GLY A 219 -0.35 8.15 17.72
CA GLY A 219 -0.09 9.37 16.96
C GLY A 219 0.53 9.12 15.58
N VAL A 220 1.04 10.20 14.97
CA VAL A 220 1.70 10.14 13.67
C VAL A 220 3.17 9.74 13.83
N ILE A 221 3.58 8.66 13.18
CA ILE A 221 4.94 8.10 13.25
C ILE A 221 5.83 8.46 12.06
N ALA A 222 5.23 8.92 10.96
CA ALA A 222 5.95 9.38 9.76
C ALA A 222 5.12 10.41 8.99
N GLY A 223 5.80 11.33 8.31
CA GLY A 223 5.17 12.45 7.62
C GLY A 223 4.56 13.47 8.58
N THR A 224 3.71 14.36 8.04
CA THR A 224 3.03 15.41 8.81
C THR A 224 1.53 15.16 8.85
N ASN A 225 0.89 15.33 10.00
CA ASN A 225 -0.58 15.24 10.06
C ASN A 225 -1.19 16.34 9.17
N SER A 226 -2.09 15.99 8.24
CA SER A 226 -2.78 16.98 7.43
C SER A 226 -3.61 17.94 8.29
N THR A 227 -3.69 19.20 7.86
CA THR A 227 -4.60 20.21 8.42
C THR A 227 -5.88 20.35 7.61
N ASP A 228 -5.99 19.67 6.47
CA ASP A 228 -7.24 19.62 5.70
C ASP A 228 -8.29 18.80 6.46
N ILE A 229 -9.43 19.42 6.71
CA ILE A 229 -10.49 18.82 7.52
C ILE A 229 -11.08 17.56 6.89
N ASN A 230 -11.10 17.44 5.56
CA ASN A 230 -11.61 16.26 4.87
C ASN A 230 -10.70 15.06 5.10
N TYR A 231 -9.39 15.25 4.97
CA TYR A 231 -8.41 14.22 5.29
C TYR A 231 -8.44 13.85 6.77
N VAL A 232 -8.53 14.83 7.67
CA VAL A 232 -8.62 14.58 9.12
C VAL A 232 -9.89 13.80 9.48
N ASN A 233 -11.03 14.17 8.90
CA ASN A 233 -12.29 13.47 9.15
C ASN A 233 -12.24 12.03 8.63
N HIS A 234 -11.66 11.81 7.45
CA HIS A 234 -11.49 10.47 6.88
C HIS A 234 -10.68 9.56 7.80
N GLY A 235 -9.45 9.95 8.14
CA GLY A 235 -8.59 9.09 8.97
C GLY A 235 -9.10 8.95 10.40
N THR A 236 -9.79 9.96 10.94
CA THR A 236 -10.45 9.82 12.25
C THR A 236 -11.57 8.78 12.20
N ALA A 237 -12.34 8.72 11.10
CA ALA A 237 -13.38 7.69 10.93
C ALA A 237 -12.77 6.29 10.79
N VAL A 238 -11.69 6.15 10.01
CA VAL A 238 -10.93 4.88 9.88
C VAL A 238 -10.39 4.43 11.24
N SER A 239 -9.73 5.34 11.97
CA SER A 239 -9.24 5.10 13.33
C SER A 239 -10.36 4.63 14.26
N GLY A 240 -11.56 5.20 14.15
CA GLY A 240 -12.74 4.74 14.89
C GLY A 240 -13.15 3.31 14.54
N VAL A 241 -13.31 2.99 13.26
CA VAL A 241 -13.69 1.64 12.80
C VAL A 241 -12.73 0.58 13.35
N ILE A 242 -11.43 0.87 13.41
CA ILE A 242 -10.42 -0.07 13.89
C ILE A 242 -10.29 -0.07 15.42
N SER A 243 -10.16 1.10 16.04
CA SER A 243 -9.60 1.28 17.38
C SER A 243 -10.48 2.10 18.34
N GLY A 244 -11.76 2.30 18.01
CA GLY A 244 -12.73 2.96 18.91
C GLY A 244 -12.69 2.42 20.33
N ASP A 245 -12.62 3.34 21.30
CA ASP A 245 -12.42 3.02 22.72
C ASP A 245 -13.57 2.14 23.26
N VAL A 246 -13.27 1.24 24.21
CA VAL A 246 -14.32 0.47 24.90
C VAL A 246 -14.95 1.34 26.00
N ASN A 247 -16.12 1.92 25.73
CA ASN A 247 -16.86 2.73 26.70
C ASN A 247 -18.40 2.69 26.45
N ASN A 248 -19.15 3.67 26.97
CA ASN A 248 -20.62 3.72 26.92
C ASN A 248 -21.18 4.83 26.01
N PHE A 249 -20.36 5.45 25.16
CA PHE A 249 -20.74 6.45 24.17
C PHE A 249 -20.00 6.17 22.85
N GLY A 250 -20.29 6.94 21.80
CA GLY A 250 -19.54 6.83 20.56
C GLY A 250 -19.68 5.48 19.88
N ILE A 251 -18.57 4.84 19.53
CA ILE A 251 -18.49 3.60 18.75
C ILE A 251 -17.50 2.61 19.38
N LEU A 252 -17.63 1.33 19.01
CA LEU A 252 -16.69 0.27 19.37
C LEU A 252 -15.79 -0.10 18.18
N GLY A 253 -14.47 -0.12 18.37
CA GLY A 253 -13.53 -0.58 17.34
C GLY A 253 -13.61 -2.08 17.03
N ILE A 254 -13.17 -2.49 15.85
CA ILE A 254 -12.96 -3.90 15.47
C ILE A 254 -11.89 -4.54 16.36
N ALA A 255 -10.80 -3.83 16.65
CA ALA A 255 -9.66 -4.26 17.45
C ALA A 255 -9.29 -3.16 18.47
N PRO A 256 -10.15 -2.91 19.48
CA PRO A 256 -10.03 -1.77 20.37
C PRO A 256 -8.84 -1.87 21.34
N ASP A 257 -8.23 -3.05 21.48
CA ASP A 257 -7.04 -3.27 22.31
C ASP A 257 -5.73 -3.21 21.49
N SER A 258 -5.81 -2.86 20.21
CA SER A 258 -4.63 -2.62 19.36
C SER A 258 -4.10 -1.19 19.52
N VAL A 259 -2.79 -0.99 19.30
CA VAL A 259 -2.21 0.36 19.26
C VAL A 259 -2.31 0.91 17.85
N PHE A 260 -3.04 2.01 17.68
CA PHE A 260 -3.27 2.64 16.38
C PHE A 260 -2.26 3.77 16.15
N TYR A 261 -1.63 3.79 14.98
CA TYR A 261 -0.68 4.80 14.55
C TYR A 261 -1.04 5.32 13.15
N GLY A 262 -0.71 6.59 12.87
CA GLY A 262 -0.81 7.16 11.52
C GLY A 262 0.56 7.28 10.84
N SER A 263 0.63 7.00 9.54
CA SER A 263 1.78 7.27 8.67
C SER A 263 1.33 8.14 7.49
N SER A 264 1.66 9.44 7.53
CA SER A 264 1.06 10.41 6.62
C SER A 264 1.75 10.49 5.25
N PHE A 265 0.98 10.65 4.18
CA PHE A 265 1.49 11.00 2.84
C PHE A 265 1.87 12.48 2.70
N VAL A 266 1.60 13.32 3.71
CA VAL A 266 1.98 14.74 3.66
C VAL A 266 3.46 14.90 4.03
N GLY A 267 4.20 15.58 3.15
CA GLY A 267 5.63 15.85 3.35
C GLY A 267 6.57 14.70 2.96
N GLN A 268 6.04 13.62 2.39
CA GLN A 268 6.82 12.47 1.91
C GLN A 268 6.08 11.72 0.79
N SER A 269 6.74 10.78 0.11
CA SER A 269 6.07 9.94 -0.89
C SER A 269 5.25 8.83 -0.24
N VAL A 270 4.25 8.31 -0.95
CA VAL A 270 3.45 7.15 -0.52
C VAL A 270 4.36 5.95 -0.20
N ALA A 271 5.36 5.69 -1.03
CA ALA A 271 6.29 4.59 -0.81
C ALA A 271 7.13 4.77 0.46
N VAL A 272 7.56 5.99 0.78
CA VAL A 272 8.27 6.30 2.03
C VAL A 272 7.34 6.12 3.24
N ALA A 273 6.09 6.57 3.16
CA ALA A 273 5.11 6.39 4.24
C ALA A 273 4.82 4.91 4.53
N ILE A 274 4.66 4.09 3.49
CA ILE A 274 4.44 2.64 3.61
C ILE A 274 5.69 1.95 4.18
N LYS A 275 6.89 2.30 3.71
CA LYS A 275 8.13 1.77 4.27
C LYS A 275 8.23 2.15 5.75
N ALA A 276 8.03 3.43 6.09
CA ALA A 276 8.14 3.90 7.46
C ALA A 276 7.13 3.23 8.40
N ALA A 277 5.92 2.91 7.90
CA ALA A 277 4.97 2.06 8.61
C ALA A 277 5.54 0.66 8.85
N ALA A 278 6.00 -0.02 7.80
CA ALA A 278 6.59 -1.36 7.89
C ALA A 278 7.75 -1.44 8.89
N ASP A 279 8.60 -0.42 8.96
CA ASP A 279 9.73 -0.34 9.90
C ASP A 279 9.32 -0.30 11.38
N LYS A 280 8.08 0.08 11.69
CA LYS A 280 7.57 0.14 13.07
C LYS A 280 6.80 -1.12 13.48
N LEU A 281 6.55 -1.99 12.52
CA LEU A 281 5.73 -3.17 12.68
C LEU A 281 6.57 -4.43 12.79
N ARG A 282 5.99 -5.44 13.42
CA ARG A 282 6.54 -6.78 13.52
C ARG A 282 5.57 -7.74 12.84
N ARG A 283 6.01 -8.98 12.65
CA ARG A 283 5.14 -10.05 12.15
C ARG A 283 3.85 -10.11 13.00
N GLY A 284 2.71 -10.13 12.31
CA GLY A 284 1.39 -10.13 12.93
C GLY A 284 0.77 -8.75 13.07
N ASP A 285 1.54 -7.67 13.10
CA ASP A 285 0.99 -6.31 13.05
C ASP A 285 0.42 -5.99 11.65
N VAL A 286 -0.38 -4.93 11.55
CA VAL A 286 -1.15 -4.60 10.33
C VAL A 286 -0.73 -3.23 9.76
N ILE A 287 -0.51 -3.18 8.45
CA ILE A 287 -0.53 -1.93 7.67
C ILE A 287 -1.89 -1.83 7.01
N LEU A 288 -2.59 -0.73 7.25
CA LEU A 288 -3.78 -0.34 6.51
C LEU A 288 -3.40 0.70 5.46
N LEU A 289 -3.85 0.50 4.22
CA LEU A 289 -3.54 1.36 3.09
C LEU A 289 -4.81 2.08 2.64
N GLU A 290 -5.02 3.28 3.17
CA GLU A 290 -6.15 4.15 2.82
C GLU A 290 -5.74 5.07 1.66
N VAL A 291 -5.42 4.42 0.53
CA VAL A 291 -4.99 5.10 -0.70
C VAL A 291 -5.64 4.47 -1.92
N HIS A 292 -6.35 5.30 -2.70
CA HIS A 292 -6.89 4.89 -3.98
C HIS A 292 -6.11 5.52 -5.12
N ARG A 293 -5.94 4.75 -6.19
CA ARG A 293 -5.40 5.23 -7.46
C ARG A 293 -6.27 4.71 -8.60
N PRO A 294 -6.54 5.50 -9.64
CA PRO A 294 -7.22 5.05 -10.84
C PRO A 294 -6.56 3.79 -11.43
N GLY A 295 -7.34 2.72 -11.58
CA GLY A 295 -6.88 1.50 -12.23
C GLY A 295 -6.92 1.58 -13.78
N PRO A 296 -6.38 0.57 -14.49
CA PRO A 296 -6.32 0.55 -15.96
C PRO A 296 -7.67 0.63 -16.71
N LYS A 297 -8.79 0.47 -16.00
CA LYS A 297 -10.16 0.57 -16.52
C LYS A 297 -10.94 1.77 -15.93
N SER A 298 -10.25 2.69 -15.23
CA SER A 298 -10.89 3.90 -14.72
C SER A 298 -11.37 4.77 -15.89
N PRO A 299 -12.61 5.27 -15.87
CA PRO A 299 -13.15 6.08 -16.97
C PRO A 299 -12.48 7.45 -17.10
N ASN A 300 -11.78 7.94 -16.07
CA ASN A 300 -10.95 9.15 -16.09
C ASN A 300 -9.96 9.16 -14.90
N PRO A 301 -8.74 9.72 -15.05
CA PRO A 301 -8.08 10.12 -16.28
C PRO A 301 -7.56 8.91 -17.09
N LEU A 302 -7.33 9.11 -18.40
CA LEU A 302 -6.72 8.16 -19.33
C LEU A 302 -5.23 7.92 -19.02
N GLN A 303 -4.88 7.36 -17.86
CA GLN A 303 -3.50 6.95 -17.62
C GLN A 303 -3.34 5.85 -16.58
N GLY A 304 -3.73 4.63 -16.99
CA GLY A 304 -3.30 3.39 -16.34
C GLY A 304 -2.64 2.40 -17.32
N GLN A 305 -2.37 2.82 -18.56
CA GLN A 305 -1.81 1.94 -19.58
C GLN A 305 -0.91 2.72 -20.54
N LYS A 306 0.41 2.44 -20.51
CA LYS A 306 1.21 2.31 -21.74
C LYS A 306 2.58 1.63 -21.55
N CYS A 307 2.74 0.74 -20.56
CA CYS A 307 3.87 -0.18 -20.52
C CYS A 307 3.44 -1.57 -20.02
N HIS A 308 2.62 -2.27 -20.83
CA HIS A 308 2.56 -3.73 -20.73
C HIS A 308 3.46 -4.28 -21.83
N ARG A 309 4.71 -4.62 -21.48
CA ARG A 309 5.38 -5.69 -22.21
C ARG A 309 4.66 -6.96 -21.77
N LYS A 310 3.81 -7.47 -22.66
CA LYS A 310 3.10 -8.74 -22.52
C LYS A 310 4.10 -9.80 -22.05
N ILE A 311 4.14 -10.12 -20.75
CA ILE A 311 4.76 -11.36 -20.28
C ILE A 311 3.81 -12.45 -20.76
N VAL A 312 3.99 -12.86 -22.01
CA VAL A 312 3.49 -14.14 -22.48
C VAL A 312 4.32 -15.16 -21.70
N LEU A 313 3.75 -15.68 -20.61
CA LEU A 313 4.20 -16.95 -20.06
C LEU A 313 4.05 -17.97 -21.18
N LYS A 314 5.15 -18.19 -21.90
CA LYS A 314 5.25 -19.23 -22.90
C LYS A 314 5.29 -20.53 -22.11
N THR A 315 4.12 -21.11 -21.86
CA THR A 315 4.03 -22.49 -21.39
C THR A 315 4.86 -23.34 -22.35
N PRO A 316 5.83 -24.13 -21.85
CA PRO A 316 6.49 -25.12 -22.68
C PRO A 316 5.40 -25.99 -23.28
N HIS A 317 5.41 -26.12 -24.60
CA HIS A 317 4.50 -26.97 -25.33
C HIS A 317 4.81 -28.41 -24.92
N GLN A 318 4.14 -28.91 -23.87
CA GLN A 318 4.06 -30.34 -23.66
C GLN A 318 3.28 -30.90 -24.85
N GLY A 319 3.97 -31.77 -25.60
CA GLY A 319 3.44 -32.39 -26.81
C GLY A 319 2.06 -32.98 -26.55
N ARG A 320 1.12 -32.69 -27.45
CA ARG A 320 -0.15 -33.39 -27.50
C ARG A 320 0.12 -34.90 -27.60
N PRO A 321 -0.51 -35.75 -26.77
CA PRO A 321 -0.59 -37.16 -27.11
C PRO A 321 -1.39 -37.30 -28.40
N SER A 322 -0.89 -38.11 -29.33
CA SER A 322 -1.57 -38.41 -30.58
C SER A 322 -2.94 -39.02 -30.27
N LYS A 323 -3.98 -38.53 -30.95
CA LYS A 323 -5.29 -39.18 -30.96
C LYS A 323 -5.12 -40.56 -31.59
N ARG A 324 -5.24 -41.63 -30.80
CA ARG A 324 -5.61 -42.95 -31.35
C ARG A 324 -6.99 -42.82 -31.95
N ALA A 325 -7.10 -43.17 -33.23
CA ALA A 325 -8.37 -43.35 -33.92
C ALA A 325 -9.15 -44.47 -33.21
N LEU A 326 -10.42 -44.20 -32.89
CA LEU A 326 -11.40 -45.24 -32.62
C LEU A 326 -11.88 -45.74 -33.99
N ASP A 327 -11.71 -47.05 -34.18
CA ASP A 327 -12.13 -47.84 -35.32
C ASP A 327 -13.67 -48.01 -35.30
N PRO A 328 -14.40 -47.78 -36.41
CA PRO A 328 -15.83 -48.05 -36.47
C PRO A 328 -16.07 -49.44 -37.03
N GLY A 329 -16.39 -50.41 -36.17
CA GLY A 329 -17.08 -51.63 -36.57
C GLY A 329 -16.64 -52.91 -35.87
N THR A 330 -17.36 -53.32 -34.83
CA THR A 330 -18.18 -54.54 -34.75
C THR A 330 -18.88 -54.62 -33.39
#